data_AF-A0A1F9BUU5-F1
#
_entry.id   AF-A0A1F9BUU5-F1
#
_cell.length_a   1.000
_cell.length_b   1.000
_cell.length_c   1.000
_cell.angle_alpha   90.00
_cell.angle_beta   90.00
_cell.angle_gamma   90.00
#
_symmetry.space_group_name_H-M   'P 1'
#
loop_
_entity.id
_entity.type
_entity.pdbx_description
1 polymer ?
#
loop_
_entity_poly.entity_id
_entity_poly.type
_entity_poly.pdbx_seq_one_letter_code
_entity_poly.pdbx_strand_id
1 'polypeptide(L)' 'MERKKYECQICGRMVHEDHALVHVKADEYLIELIKKDHPQWQEKDKSCPKCIAYYRELVDKAEI' A
#
# COMPACT_ATOMS: atom_id res chain seq x y z
N MET A 1 8.59 12.01 24.69
CA MET A 1 8.87 10.77 23.97
C MET A 1 8.62 11.05 22.50
N GLU A 2 9.66 11.06 21.68
CA GLU A 2 9.53 11.17 20.21
C GLU A 2 8.84 9.91 19.70
N ARG A 3 7.68 10.07 19.03
CA ARG A 3 6.99 8.94 18.41
C ARG A 3 7.83 8.48 17.22
N LYS A 4 8.38 7.27 17.30
CA LYS A 4 9.13 6.66 16.19
C LYS A 4 8.25 6.64 14.94
N LYS A 5 8.85 6.99 13.80
CA LYS A 5 8.21 6.92 12.49
C LYS A 5 8.90 5.83 11.68
N TYR A 6 8.11 5.07 10.94
CA TYR A 6 8.55 4.00 10.05
C TYR A 6 8.17 4.36 8.61
N GLU A 7 9.07 4.10 7.67
CA GLU A 7 8.80 4.26 6.26
C GLU A 7 8.08 3.02 5.72
N CYS A 8 6.82 3.17 5.31
CA CYS A 8 6.06 2.09 4.72
C CYS A 8 6.68 1.66 3.38
N GLN A 9 7.04 0.39 3.25
CA GLN A 9 7.65 -0.15 2.02
C GLN A 9 6.63 -0.29 0.87
N ILE A 10 5.34 -0.22 1.16
CA ILE A 10 4.26 -0.34 0.17
C ILE A 10 4.00 1.02 -0.48
N CYS A 11 3.62 2.02 0.31
CA CYS A 11 3.28 3.36 -0.20
C CYS A 11 4.41 4.39 -0.13
N GLY A 12 5.49 4.14 0.61
CA GLY A 12 6.63 5.05 0.77
C GLY A 12 6.42 6.18 1.78
N ARG A 13 5.30 6.20 2.53
CA ARG A 13 5.00 7.27 3.50
C ARG A 13 5.63 7.01 4.86
N MET A 14 5.92 8.10 5.57
CA MET A 14 6.33 8.06 6.98
C MET A 14 5.11 7.90 7.88
N VAL A 15 5.02 6.77 8.57
CA VAL A 15 3.89 6.41 9.43
C VAL A 15 4.36 6.34 10.88
N HIS A 16 3.52 6.77 11.81
CA HIS A 16 3.80 6.60 13.23
C HIS A 16 3.84 5.10 13.60
N GLU A 17 4.83 4.70 14.39
CA GLU A 17 5.04 3.30 14.78
C GLU A 17 3.79 2.70 15.45
N ASP A 18 3.06 3.51 16.23
CA ASP A 18 1.77 3.15 16.83
C ASP A 18 0.69 2.73 15.82
N HIS A 19 0.75 3.26 14.60
CA HIS A 19 -0.19 2.94 13.52
C HIS A 19 0.44 2.11 12.39
N ALA A 20 1.73 1.78 12.45
CA ALA A 20 2.44 1.12 11.37
C ALA A 20 1.81 -0.23 10.98
N LEU A 21 1.45 -1.05 11.97
CA LEU A 21 0.81 -2.35 11.72
C LEU A 21 -0.56 -2.20 11.04
N VAL A 22 -1.37 -1.24 11.50
CA VAL A 22 -2.71 -0.99 10.95
C VAL A 22 -2.59 -0.45 9.52
N HIS A 23 -1.65 0.46 9.29
CA HIS A 23 -1.36 1.02 7.98
C HIS A 23 -0.93 -0.06 6.98
N VAL A 24 0.05 -0.91 7.33
CA VAL A 24 0.50 -2.00 6.44
C VAL A 24 -0.64 -2.95 6.09
N LYS A 25 -1.47 -3.34 7.08
CA LYS A 25 -2.62 -4.21 6.82
C LYS A 25 -3.68 -3.55 5.92
N ALA A 26 -3.93 -2.25 6.09
CA ALA A 26 -4.85 -1.52 5.25
C ALA A 26 -4.32 -1.43 3.81
N ASP A 27 -3.05 -1.10 3.63
CA ASP A 27 -2.36 -1.07 2.33
C ASP A 27 -2.43 -2.45 1.63
N GLU A 28 -2.13 -3.53 2.35
CA GLU A 28 -2.24 -4.91 1.82
C GLU A 28 -3.66 -5.23 1.37
N TYR A 29 -4.66 -4.91 2.20
CA TYR A 29 -6.06 -5.14 1.87
C TYR A 29 -6.49 -4.38 0.61
N LEU A 30 -6.08 -3.11 0.48
CA LEU A 30 -6.38 -2.29 -0.71
C LEU A 30 -5.74 -2.89 -1.97
N ILE A 31 -4.50 -3.37 -1.87
CA ILE A 31 -3.84 -4.06 -2.99
C ILE A 31 -4.55 -5.35 -3.36
N GLU A 32 -5.02 -6.13 -2.39
CA GLU A 32 -5.82 -7.34 -2.67
C GLU A 32 -7.14 -7.02 -3.38
N LEU A 33 -7.79 -5.92 -3.02
CA LEU A 33 -8.99 -5.46 -3.73
C LEU A 33 -8.67 -5.05 -5.17
N ILE A 34 -7.60 -4.28 -5.38
CA ILE A 34 -7.13 -3.88 -6.72
C ILE A 34 -6.79 -5.13 -7.56
N LYS A 35 -6.16 -6.14 -6.96
CA LYS A 35 -5.86 -7.42 -7.62
C LYS A 35 -7.13 -8.17 -8.06
N LYS A 36 -8.19 -8.13 -7.25
CA LYS A 36 -9.48 -8.76 -7.56
C LYS A 36 -10.24 -8.00 -8.65
N ASP A 37 -10.15 -6.67 -8.64
CA ASP A 37 -10.78 -5.81 -9.65
C ASP A 37 -10.05 -5.87 -11.00
N HIS A 38 -8.72 -6.00 -10.97
CA HIS A 38 -7.86 -6.08 -12.15
C HIS A 38 -7.07 -7.40 -12.22
N PRO A 39 -7.73 -8.54 -12.44
CA PRO A 39 -7.03 -9.83 -12.56
C PRO A 39 -6.05 -9.86 -13.73
N GLN A 40 -6.27 -9.05 -14.78
CA GLN A 40 -5.35 -8.92 -15.93
C GLN A 40 -3.98 -8.29 -15.60
N TRP A 41 -3.85 -7.66 -14.43
CA TRP A 41 -2.60 -7.06 -13.98
C TRP A 41 -1.73 -8.02 -13.18
N GLN A 42 -2.29 -9.18 -12.80
CA GLN A 42 -1.54 -10.22 -12.12
C GLN A 42 -0.64 -10.95 -13.11
N GLU A 43 0.65 -11.01 -12.79
CA GLU A 43 1.63 -11.81 -13.52
C GLU A 43 1.59 -13.27 -13.03
N LYS A 44 2.25 -14.17 -13.77
CA LYS A 44 2.26 -15.62 -13.49
C LYS A 44 2.72 -15.96 -12.07
N ASP A 45 3.56 -15.11 -11.47
CA ASP A 45 4.12 -15.29 -10.14
C ASP A 45 3.26 -14.70 -9.00
N LYS A 46 2.00 -14.34 -9.28
CA LYS A 46 1.09 -13.64 -8.34
C LYS A 46 1.60 -12.26 -7.90
N SER A 47 2.70 -11.80 -8.48
CA SER A 47 3.15 -10.41 -8.44
C SER A 47 2.19 -9.55 -9.27
N CYS A 48 1.88 -8.37 -8.76
CA CYS A 48 1.12 -7.39 -9.51
C CYS A 48 1.80 -6.02 -9.35
N PRO A 49 2.91 -5.78 -10.08
CA PRO A 49 3.61 -4.50 -10.00
C PRO A 49 2.70 -3.32 -10.39
N LYS A 50 1.76 -3.54 -11.34
CA LYS A 50 0.75 -2.56 -11.72
C LYS A 50 -0.23 -2.23 -10.59
N CYS A 51 -0.60 -3.22 -9.76
CA CYS A 51 -1.47 -2.97 -8.60
C CYS A 51 -0.78 -2.08 -7.57
N ILE A 52 0.52 -2.31 -7.31
CA ILE A 52 1.33 -1.49 -6.40
C ILE A 52 1.45 -0.06 -6.95
N ALA A 53 1.74 0.09 -8.24
CA ALA A 53 1.86 1.39 -8.88
C ALA A 53 0.54 2.17 -8.82
N TYR A 54 -0.57 1.52 -9.17
CA TYR A 54 -1.91 2.11 -9.09
C TYR A 54 -2.28 2.48 -7.66
N TYR A 55 -1.97 1.61 -6.69
CA TYR A 55 -2.15 1.89 -5.27
C TYR A 55 -1.40 3.16 -4.84
N ARG A 56 -0.11 3.28 -5.21
CA ARG A 56 0.70 4.46 -4.91
C ARG A 56 0.10 5.73 -5.51
N GLU A 57 -0.38 5.69 -6.75
CA GLU A 57 -1.06 6.83 -7.36
C GLU A 57 -2.36 7.22 -6.64
N LEU A 58 -3.15 6.25 -6.17
CA LEU A 58 -4.37 6.53 -5.41
C LEU A 58 -4.04 7.19 -4.07
N VAL A 59 -3.03 6.67 -3.38
CA VAL A 59 -2.56 7.21 -2.11
C VAL A 59 -2.05 8.64 -2.30
N ASP A 60 -1.22 8.87 -3.32
CA ASP A 60 -0.69 10.19 -3.68
C ASP A 60 -1.80 11.19 -4.03
N LYS A 61 -2.78 10.80 -4.86
CA LYS A 61 -3.93 11.65 -5.21
C LYS A 61 -4.88 11.91 -4.04
N ALA A 62 -4.91 11.03 -3.04
CA ALA A 62 -5.73 11.16 -1.85
C ALA A 62 -5.09 12.07 -0.78
N GLU A 63 -4.33 13.11 -1.16
CA GLU A 63 -3.92 14.19 -0.25
C GLU A 63 -5.17 14.76 0.46
N ILE A 64 -5.40 14.30 1.70
CA ILE A 64 -6.35 14.81 2.68
C ILE A 64 -5.54 15.29 3.89
#